data_AF-A0A498QTA3-F1
#
_entry.id   AF-A0A498QTA3-F1
#
_cell.length_a   1.000
_cell.length_b   1.000
_cell.length_c   1.000
_cell.angle_alpha   90.00
_cell.angle_beta   90.00
_cell.angle_gamma   90.00
#
_symmetry.space_group_name_H-M   'P 1'
#
loop_
_entity.id
_entity.type
_entity.pdbx_description
1 polymer ?
#
loop_
_entity_poly.entity_id
_entity_poly.type
_entity_poly.pdbx_seq_one_letter_code
_entity_poly.pdbx_strand_id
1 'polypeptide(L)'
;MIGRGIFRQCRDGRYALTPLAEALRSDADVSLAGMARFVGAPAHRDHWSRLTDAVRSGHTIVPALHGKPFFDYLASEPALTEIFNQAMTSSSELSIAPVVAAYDFSG
;
A
#
# COMPACT_ATOMS: atom_id res chain seq x y z
N MET A 1 -6.00 13.91 9.57
CA MET A 1 -6.38 13.94 8.13
C MET A 1 -6.54 15.37 7.60
N ILE A 2 -7.30 16.25 8.25
CA ILE A 2 -7.47 17.66 7.82
C ILE A 2 -6.18 18.47 7.98
N GLY A 3 -5.53 18.40 9.15
CA GLY A 3 -4.24 19.08 9.40
C GLY A 3 -3.05 18.54 8.59
N ARG A 4 -3.26 17.51 7.77
CA ARG A 4 -2.27 16.98 6.81
C ARG A 4 -2.69 17.22 5.34
N GLY A 5 -3.75 18.00 5.11
CA GLY A 5 -4.24 18.33 3.78
C GLY A 5 -4.95 17.19 3.05
N ILE A 6 -5.25 16.06 3.69
CA ILE A 6 -5.92 14.94 3.03
C ILE A 6 -7.39 15.28 2.76
N PHE A 7 -8.09 15.81 3.75
CA PHE A 7 -9.44 16.39 3.56
C PHE A 7 -9.39 17.89 3.83
N ARG A 8 -10.32 18.63 3.21
CA ARG A 8 -10.53 20.05 3.52
C ARG A 8 -11.83 20.20 4.31
N GLN A 9 -11.78 20.94 5.41
CA GLN A 9 -12.98 21.35 6.13
C GLN A 9 -13.54 22.63 5.48
N CYS A 10 -14.80 22.59 5.09
CA CYS A 10 -15.55 23.72 4.56
C CYS A 10 -16.02 24.64 5.70
N ARG A 11 -16.34 25.89 5.37
CA ARG A 11 -16.80 26.90 6.34
C ARG A 11 -18.11 26.53 7.03
N ASP A 12 -18.90 25.64 6.44
CA ASP A 12 -20.15 25.09 6.96
C ASP A 12 -19.95 23.83 7.83
N GLY A 13 -18.70 23.46 8.13
CA GLY A 13 -18.34 22.30 8.93
C GLY A 13 -18.30 20.97 8.17
N ARG A 14 -18.69 20.93 6.88
CA ARG A 14 -18.58 19.72 6.05
C ARG A 14 -17.14 19.45 5.61
N TYR A 15 -16.87 18.23 5.16
CA TYR A 15 -15.58 17.84 4.62
C TYR A 15 -15.67 17.60 3.12
N ALA A 16 -14.63 18.04 2.40
CA ALA A 16 -14.48 17.81 0.96
C ALA A 16 -13.19 17.02 0.68
N LEU A 17 -13.23 16.23 -0.38
CA LEU A 17 -12.05 15.56 -0.92
C LEU A 17 -11.07 16.60 -1.47
N THR A 18 -9.79 16.34 -1.25
CA THR A 18 -8.68 17.00 -1.96
C THR A 18 -8.15 16.03 -3.01
N PRO A 19 -7.28 16.44 -3.95
CA PRO A 19 -6.65 15.50 -4.88
C PRO A 19 -5.98 14.31 -4.18
N LEU A 20 -5.40 14.51 -2.99
CA LEU A 20 -4.81 13.44 -2.20
C LEU A 20 -5.87 12.46 -1.64
N ALA A 21 -7.04 12.95 -1.23
CA ALA A 21 -8.13 12.07 -0.81
C ALA A 21 -8.87 11.43 -1.99
N GLU A 22 -8.93 12.07 -3.15
CA GLU A 22 -9.46 11.46 -4.38
C GLU A 22 -8.64 10.22 -4.73
N ALA A 23 -7.30 10.30 -4.67
CA ALA A 23 -6.44 9.14 -4.89
C ALA A 23 -6.62 8.02 -3.85
N LEU A 24 -7.22 8.29 -2.69
CA LEU A 24 -7.51 7.26 -1.66
C LEU A 24 -8.87 6.60 -1.83
N ARG A 25 -9.66 7.00 -2.84
CA ARG A 25 -10.91 6.33 -3.18
C ARG A 25 -10.62 4.99 -3.84
N SER A 26 -11.41 3.97 -3.50
CA SER A 26 -11.30 2.64 -4.10
C SER A 26 -11.79 2.60 -5.56
N ASP A 27 -12.57 3.59 -5.98
CA ASP A 27 -13.17 3.70 -7.31
C ASP A 27 -12.52 4.79 -8.17
N ALA A 28 -11.33 5.28 -7.80
CA ALA A 28 -10.55 6.20 -8.62
C ALA A 28 -9.87 5.45 -9.78
N ASP A 29 -9.73 6.11 -10.93
CA ASP A 29 -9.04 5.56 -12.13
C ASP A 29 -7.62 5.07 -11.84
N VAL A 30 -6.94 5.74 -10.91
CA VAL A 30 -5.67 5.31 -10.32
C VAL A 30 -5.81 5.39 -8.81
N SER A 31 -6.03 4.24 -8.17
CA SER A 31 -6.30 4.19 -6.72
C SER A 31 -5.05 3.87 -5.91
N LEU A 32 -4.79 4.66 -4.88
CA LEU A 32 -3.80 4.40 -3.83
C LEU A 32 -4.42 3.74 -2.58
N ALA A 33 -5.71 3.42 -2.61
CA ALA A 33 -6.42 2.90 -1.44
C ALA A 33 -5.84 1.57 -0.96
N GLY A 34 -5.49 0.66 -1.89
CA GLY A 34 -4.86 -0.63 -1.59
C GLY A 34 -3.51 -0.45 -0.88
N MET A 35 -2.64 0.39 -1.46
CA MET A 35 -1.33 0.68 -0.89
C MET A 35 -1.43 1.35 0.49
N ALA A 36 -2.34 2.31 0.66
CA ALA A 36 -2.55 2.97 1.94
C ALA A 36 -3.03 1.99 3.03
N ARG A 37 -3.90 1.04 2.68
CA ARG A 37 -4.33 -0.04 3.59
C ARG A 37 -3.18 -0.98 3.93
N PHE A 38 -2.37 -1.38 2.95
CA PHE A 38 -1.24 -2.28 3.19
C PHE A 38 -0.20 -1.67 4.12
N VAL A 39 0.23 -0.42 3.87
CA VAL A 39 1.17 0.30 4.75
C VAL A 39 0.57 0.51 6.15
N GLY A 40 -0.74 0.66 6.25
CA GLY A 40 -1.48 0.78 7.51
C GLY A 40 -1.73 -0.55 8.23
N ALA A 41 -1.59 -1.69 7.57
CA ALA A 41 -1.98 -2.99 8.10
C ALA A 41 -1.16 -3.34 9.35
N PRO A 42 -1.78 -3.87 10.42
CA PRO A 42 -1.07 -4.22 11.65
C PRO A 42 0.12 -5.14 11.42
N ALA A 43 -0.04 -6.19 10.61
CA ALA A 43 1.03 -7.13 10.28
C ALA A 43 2.22 -6.43 9.60
N HIS A 44 1.95 -5.60 8.59
CA HIS A 44 3.00 -4.87 7.88
C HIS A 44 3.72 -3.86 8.80
N ARG A 45 2.99 -3.15 9.68
CA ARG A 45 3.60 -2.24 10.66
C ARG A 45 4.46 -2.97 11.68
N ASP A 46 3.96 -4.08 12.20
CA ASP A 46 4.67 -4.94 13.13
C ASP A 46 5.95 -5.49 12.49
N HIS A 47 5.89 -5.90 11.23
CA HIS A 47 7.07 -6.27 10.45
C HIS A 47 8.08 -5.12 10.34
N TRP A 48 7.64 -3.92 9.93
CA TRP A 48 8.52 -2.74 9.80
C TRP A 48 9.14 -2.28 11.12
N SER A 49 8.46 -2.47 12.24
CA SER A 49 9.00 -2.14 13.57
C SER A 49 10.28 -2.93 13.91
N ARG A 50 10.50 -4.06 13.23
CA ARG A 50 11.68 -4.94 13.42
C ARG A 50 12.73 -4.79 12.32
N LEU A 51 12.65 -3.74 11.52
CA LEU A 51 13.62 -3.46 10.46
C LEU A 51 15.06 -3.44 11.00
N THR A 52 15.29 -2.85 12.16
CA THR A 52 16.64 -2.79 12.77
C THR A 52 17.21 -4.17 13.02
N ASP A 53 16.39 -5.12 13.46
CA ASP A 53 16.81 -6.51 13.70
C ASP A 53 17.07 -7.24 12.38
N ALA A 54 16.23 -7.00 11.36
CA ALA A 54 16.44 -7.52 10.01
C ALA A 54 17.78 -7.05 9.43
N VAL A 55 18.09 -5.76 9.55
CA VAL A 55 19.34 -5.16 9.06
C VAL A 55 20.55 -5.71 9.81
N ARG A 56 20.48 -5.83 11.14
CA ARG A 56 21.58 -6.35 11.97
C ARG A 56 21.86 -7.83 11.72
N SER A 57 20.79 -8.62 11.58
CA SER A 57 20.91 -10.07 11.37
C SER A 57 21.21 -10.43 9.92
N GLY A 58 20.87 -9.56 8.95
CA GLY A 58 20.92 -9.87 7.52
C GLY A 58 19.80 -10.82 7.05
N HIS A 59 18.84 -11.15 7.90
CA HIS A 59 17.77 -12.11 7.61
C HIS A 59 16.40 -11.43 7.57
N THR A 60 15.48 -11.99 6.78
CA THR A 60 14.09 -11.56 6.78
C THR A 60 13.41 -11.96 8.09
N ILE A 61 12.57 -11.07 8.62
CA ILE A 61 11.91 -11.28 9.92
C ILE A 61 10.69 -12.21 9.85
N VAL A 62 10.02 -12.31 8.70
CA VAL A 62 8.75 -13.05 8.59
C VAL A 62 8.91 -14.54 8.88
N PRO A 63 9.93 -15.25 8.33
CA PRO A 63 10.19 -16.64 8.70
C PRO A 63 10.47 -16.83 10.19
N ALA A 64 11.23 -15.91 10.80
CA ALA A 64 11.54 -15.99 12.23
C ALA A 64 10.31 -15.78 13.13
N LEU A 65 9.37 -14.92 12.70
CA LEU A 65 8.15 -14.60 13.46
C LEU A 65 7.03 -15.63 13.26
N HIS A 66 6.88 -16.12 12.03
CA HIS A 66 5.70 -16.89 11.60
C HIS A 66 6.03 -18.35 11.25
N GLY A 67 7.30 -18.74 11.30
CA GLY A 67 7.77 -20.09 11.02
C GLY A 67 7.67 -20.51 9.55
N LYS A 68 7.41 -19.57 8.64
CA LYS A 68 7.19 -19.84 7.21
C LYS A 68 7.62 -18.68 6.31
N PRO A 69 7.94 -18.95 5.02
CA PRO A 69 8.20 -17.92 4.02
C PRO A 69 7.07 -16.88 3.93
N PHE A 70 7.39 -15.67 3.45
CA PHE A 70 6.43 -14.56 3.41
C PHE A 70 5.14 -14.89 2.66
N PHE A 71 5.24 -15.47 1.46
CA PHE A 71 4.05 -15.79 0.67
C PHE A 71 3.22 -16.92 1.28
N ASP A 72 3.85 -17.89 1.96
CA ASP A 72 3.13 -18.94 2.69
C ASP A 72 2.39 -18.36 3.91
N TYR A 73 3.01 -17.39 4.60
CA TYR A 73 2.34 -16.63 5.66
C TYR A 73 1.16 -15.84 5.10
N LEU A 74 1.38 -15.12 4.00
CA LEU A 74 0.35 -14.32 3.35
C LEU A 74 -0.84 -15.19 2.96
N ALA A 75 -0.60 -16.32 2.30
CA ALA A 75 -1.64 -17.27 1.88
C ALA A 75 -2.45 -17.85 3.06
N SER A 76 -1.86 -17.92 4.26
CA SER A 76 -2.57 -18.31 5.48
C SER A 76 -3.41 -17.20 6.11
N GLU A 77 -3.30 -15.96 5.62
CA GLU A 77 -3.97 -14.76 6.13
C GLU A 77 -4.84 -14.12 5.03
N PRO A 78 -6.09 -14.60 4.79
CA PRO A 78 -6.91 -14.17 3.66
C PRO A 78 -7.16 -12.66 3.62
N ALA A 79 -7.38 -12.03 4.77
CA ALA A 79 -7.60 -10.60 4.86
C ALA A 79 -6.35 -9.78 4.48
N LEU A 80 -5.16 -10.27 4.85
CA LEU A 80 -3.90 -9.62 4.47
C LEU A 80 -3.57 -9.86 3.00
N THR A 81 -3.88 -11.07 2.48
CA THR A 81 -3.76 -11.40 1.06
C THR A 81 -4.56 -10.44 0.20
N GLU A 82 -5.82 -10.18 0.55
CA GLU A 82 -6.67 -9.26 -0.19
C GLU A 82 -6.08 -7.84 -0.23
N ILE A 83 -5.64 -7.33 0.92
CA ILE A 83 -5.02 -6.00 1.03
C ILE A 83 -3.73 -5.93 0.21
N PHE A 84 -2.90 -6.98 0.26
CA PHE A 84 -1.66 -7.07 -0.50
C PHE A 84 -1.92 -7.07 -2.00
N ASN A 85 -2.88 -7.89 -2.47
CA ASN A 85 -3.25 -7.95 -3.88
C ASN A 85 -3.74 -6.60 -4.39
N GLN A 86 -4.62 -5.93 -3.65
CA GLN A 86 -5.07 -4.56 -3.97
C GLN A 86 -3.90 -3.58 -4.03
N ALA A 87 -2.95 -3.64 -3.10
CA ALA A 87 -1.77 -2.78 -3.11
C ALA A 87 -0.88 -3.01 -4.34
N MET A 88 -0.75 -4.26 -4.80
CA MET A 88 0.02 -4.58 -5.99
C MET A 88 -0.66 -4.14 -7.28
N THR A 89 -1.99 -4.23 -7.35
CA THR A 89 -2.78 -3.62 -8.43
C THR A 89 -2.56 -2.10 -8.46
N SER A 90 -2.76 -1.41 -7.33
CA SER A 90 -2.52 0.04 -7.20
C SER A 90 -1.12 0.46 -7.66
N SER A 91 -0.08 -0.30 -7.26
CA SER A 91 1.30 0.00 -7.66
C SER A 91 1.54 -0.21 -9.15
N SER A 92 0.87 -1.19 -9.75
CA SER A 92 0.97 -1.50 -11.18
C SER A 92 0.31 -0.40 -12.00
N GLU A 93 -0.89 0.05 -11.63
CA GLU A 93 -1.62 1.15 -12.28
C GLU A 93 -0.78 2.44 -12.36
N LEU A 94 -0.07 2.78 -11.28
CA LEU A 94 0.86 3.93 -11.26
C LEU A 94 2.04 3.77 -12.21
N SER A 95 2.48 2.53 -12.45
CA SER A 95 3.71 2.23 -13.19
C SER A 95 3.47 2.03 -14.68
N ILE A 96 2.27 1.60 -15.09
CA ILE A 96 1.95 1.27 -16.49
C ILE A 96 2.15 2.46 -17.42
N ALA A 97 1.59 3.64 -17.11
CA ALA A 97 1.70 4.81 -18.00
C ALA A 97 3.17 5.27 -18.19
N PRO A 98 4.00 5.39 -17.12
CA PRO A 98 5.43 5.63 -17.28
C PRO A 98 6.17 4.56 -18.11
N VAL A 99 5.87 3.28 -17.90
CA VAL A 99 6.50 2.18 -18.65
C VAL A 99 6.13 2.26 -20.14
N VAL A 100 4.85 2.50 -20.45
CA VAL A 100 4.36 2.65 -21.82
C VAL A 100 5.01 3.84 -22.52
N ALA A 101 5.20 4.95 -21.83
CA ALA A 101 5.85 6.13 -22.39
C ALA A 101 7.36 5.95 -22.62
N ALA A 102 8.01 5.07 -21.85
CA ALA A 102 9.45 4.87 -21.88
C ALA A 102 9.91 3.77 -22.85
N TYR A 103 9.00 2.96 -23.39
CA TYR A 103 9.33 1.82 -24.24
C TYR A 103 8.53 1.84 -25.54
N ASP A 104 9.18 1.52 -26.66
CA ASP A 104 8.54 1.40 -27.98
C ASP A 104 7.99 -0.01 -28.18
N PHE A 105 6.66 -0.13 -28.21
CA PHE A 105 5.94 -1.39 -28.39
C PHE A 105 5.61 -1.71 -29.87
N SER A 106 6.14 -0.96 -30.84
CA SER A 106 5.83 -1.12 -32.27
C SER A 106 6.60 -2.24 -33.00
N GLY A 107 7.30 -3.10 -32.26
CA GLY A 107 8.06 -4.25 -32.80
C GLY A 107 7.21 -5.29 -33.51
#